data_AF-A0A2T2VF90-F1
#
_entry.id   AF-A0A2T2VF90-F1
#
_cell.length_a   1.000
_cell.length_b   1.000
_cell.length_c   1.000
_cell.angle_alpha   90.00
_cell.angle_beta   90.00
_cell.angle_gamma   90.00
#
_symmetry.space_group_name_H-M   'P 1'
#
loop_
_entity.id
_entity.type
_entity.pdbx_description
1 polymer ?
#
loop_
_entity_poly.entity_id
_entity_poly.type
_entity_poly.pdbx_seq_one_letter_code
_entity_poly.pdbx_strand_id
1 'polypeptide(L)'
;MFEFVAKALSKIFGSKSERDLKALWPRVEEINNFFEEYQSLSNDELRNKTREFKDRIADYLSDIDDRIKEYQEQLNETPNMHPDEKEQIYNDIDELQKDRDQKLEEVLDDLLHEAFAVMKETARRFKEQDKVEATANDLDRELAPNRDHLTIKGDKVYYDTRWDAAGIDINWNMVHFDVQLIGGMVLHQGRISEMATGEGKTLVSTLPAYLNALSGLGVHIITVNDFLAKRDAKWNGPLYEFLGITVDCIEYYQPNSPDRKEAYEQDIVYGTNNE
;
A
#
# COMPACT_ATOMS: atom_id res chain seq x y z
N MET A 1 12.32 15.98 42.41
CA MET A 1 11.74 17.28 41.96
C MET A 1 11.45 17.27 40.47
N PHE A 2 12.41 16.88 39.61
CA PHE A 2 12.21 16.78 38.16
C PHE A 2 11.14 15.75 37.74
N GLU A 3 11.13 14.55 38.34
CA GLU A 3 10.07 13.54 38.09
C GLU A 3 8.67 14.01 38.51
N PHE A 4 8.58 14.79 39.59
CA PHE A 4 7.31 15.33 40.06
C PHE A 4 6.79 16.42 39.10
N VAL A 5 7.68 17.26 38.59
CA VAL A 5 7.36 18.26 37.55
C VAL A 5 7.00 17.59 36.23
N ALA A 6 7.73 16.57 35.79
CA ALA A 6 7.42 15.81 34.58
C ALA A 6 6.08 15.05 34.69
N LYS A 7 5.77 14.46 35.84
CA LYS A 7 4.50 13.76 36.11
C LYS A 7 3.31 14.71 36.29
N ALA A 8 3.56 15.92 36.78
CA ALA A 8 2.55 16.99 36.82
C ALA A 8 2.29 17.57 35.42
N LEU A 9 3.35 17.78 34.61
CA LEU A 9 3.23 18.24 33.23
C LEU A 9 2.56 17.20 32.33
N SER A 10 2.89 15.91 32.46
CA SER A 10 2.22 14.84 31.70
C SER A 10 0.76 14.63 32.12
N LYS A 11 0.39 14.92 33.38
CA LYS A 11 -1.02 14.95 33.81
C LYS A 11 -1.81 16.13 33.24
N ILE A 12 -1.15 17.25 32.92
CA ILE A 12 -1.79 18.47 32.41
C ILE A 12 -1.81 18.48 30.87
N PHE A 13 -0.79 17.92 30.21
CA PHE A 13 -0.62 17.93 28.75
C PHE A 13 -0.78 16.56 28.08
N GLY A 14 -1.00 15.50 28.84
CA GLY A 14 -1.00 14.12 28.36
C GLY A 14 0.41 13.61 28.04
N SER A 15 0.52 12.31 27.77
CA SER A 15 1.75 11.72 27.25
C SER A 15 2.03 12.19 25.80
N LYS A 16 3.26 12.02 25.30
CA LYS A 16 3.55 12.27 23.87
C LYS A 16 2.62 11.43 22.98
N SER A 17 2.44 10.15 23.31
CA SER A 17 1.56 9.24 22.59
C SER A 17 0.11 9.73 22.57
N GLU A 18 -0.42 10.23 23.70
CA GLU A 18 -1.79 10.75 23.77
C GLU A 18 -1.98 11.99 22.89
N ARG A 19 -0.96 12.87 22.84
CA ARG A 19 -1.00 14.05 21.97
C ARG A 19 -0.90 13.68 20.49
N ASP A 20 -0.01 12.75 20.14
CA ASP A 20 0.14 12.25 18.77
C ASP A 20 -1.16 11.58 18.30
N LEU A 21 -1.78 10.74 19.14
CA LEU A 21 -3.10 10.14 18.85
C LEU A 21 -4.19 11.20 18.67
N LYS A 22 -4.21 12.21 19.54
CA LYS A 22 -5.18 13.32 19.45
C LYS A 22 -5.05 14.08 18.13
N ALA A 23 -3.83 14.23 17.60
CA ALA A 23 -3.59 14.89 16.32
C ALA A 23 -4.04 14.05 15.12
N LEU A 24 -4.15 12.73 15.25
CA LEU A 24 -4.58 11.82 14.18
C LEU A 24 -6.11 11.67 14.09
N TRP A 25 -6.85 11.96 15.16
CA TRP A 25 -8.32 11.80 15.16
C TRP A 25 -9.05 12.59 14.08
N PRO A 26 -8.72 13.87 13.79
CA PRO A 26 -9.34 14.58 12.67
C PRO A 26 -9.14 13.88 11.32
N ARG A 27 -7.96 13.27 11.10
CA ARG A 27 -7.68 12.49 9.88
C ARG A 27 -8.52 11.21 9.81
N VAL A 28 -8.83 10.59 10.95
CA VAL A 28 -9.78 9.46 11.01
C VAL A 28 -11.18 9.89 10.58
N GLU A 29 -11.63 11.07 11.02
CA GLU A 29 -12.93 11.62 10.59
C GLU A 29 -12.94 11.88 9.08
N GLU A 30 -11.87 12.42 8.52
CA GLU A 30 -11.72 12.62 7.07
C GLU A 30 -11.76 11.29 6.28
N ILE A 31 -11.04 10.26 6.75
CA ILE A 31 -11.12 8.91 6.16
C ILE A 31 -12.55 8.38 6.21
N ASN A 32 -13.24 8.56 7.34
CA ASN A 32 -14.60 8.06 7.52
C ASN A 32 -15.61 8.82 6.64
N ASN A 33 -15.41 10.12 6.40
CA ASN A 33 -16.23 10.88 5.47
C ASN A 33 -16.10 10.34 4.03
N PHE A 34 -14.87 10.09 3.55
CA PHE A 34 -14.67 9.46 2.25
C PHE A 34 -15.22 8.02 2.20
N PHE A 35 -15.07 7.27 3.29
CA PHE A 35 -15.64 5.93 3.40
C PHE A 35 -17.17 5.95 3.27
N GLU A 36 -17.86 6.91 3.88
CA GLU A 36 -19.31 7.09 3.71
C GLU A 36 -19.66 7.49 2.27
N GLU A 37 -18.93 8.42 1.67
CA GLU A 37 -19.12 8.83 0.27
C GLU A 37 -18.98 7.65 -0.70
N TYR A 38 -17.94 6.83 -0.51
CA TYR A 38 -17.59 5.72 -1.40
C TYR A 38 -18.53 4.52 -1.33
N GLN A 39 -19.42 4.45 -0.33
CA GLN A 39 -20.50 3.46 -0.31
C GLN A 39 -21.46 3.59 -1.49
N SER A 40 -21.55 4.80 -2.09
CA SER A 40 -22.40 5.06 -3.25
C SER A 40 -21.78 4.63 -4.59
N LEU A 41 -20.47 4.39 -4.63
CA LEU A 41 -19.76 3.98 -5.84
C LEU A 41 -20.12 2.54 -6.22
N SER A 42 -20.16 2.25 -7.51
CA SER A 42 -20.14 0.87 -8.02
C SER A 42 -18.79 0.18 -7.73
N ASN A 43 -18.72 -1.14 -7.92
CA ASN A 43 -17.46 -1.89 -7.78
C ASN A 43 -16.41 -1.43 -8.81
N ASP A 44 -16.85 -1.10 -10.03
CA ASP A 44 -16.00 -0.56 -11.09
C ASP A 44 -15.46 0.83 -10.73
N GLU A 45 -16.30 1.73 -10.23
CA GLU A 45 -15.86 3.07 -9.81
C GLU A 45 -14.92 3.03 -8.61
N LEU A 46 -15.20 2.16 -7.61
CA LEU A 46 -14.33 2.03 -6.44
C LEU A 46 -12.94 1.54 -6.84
N ARG A 47 -12.84 0.49 -7.65
CA ARG A 47 -11.51 -0.01 -8.09
C ARG A 47 -10.82 0.93 -9.07
N ASN A 48 -11.56 1.76 -9.81
CA ASN A 48 -10.97 2.79 -10.68
C ASN A 48 -10.26 3.90 -9.88
N LYS A 49 -10.57 4.08 -8.60
CA LYS A 49 -9.85 5.03 -7.73
C LYS A 49 -8.34 4.78 -7.71
N THR A 50 -7.90 3.53 -7.81
CA THR A 50 -6.47 3.19 -7.89
C THR A 50 -5.81 3.84 -9.10
N ARG A 51 -6.47 3.82 -10.26
CA ARG A 51 -5.97 4.50 -11.46
C ARG A 51 -5.96 6.01 -11.27
N GLU A 52 -7.04 6.59 -10.74
CA GLU A 52 -7.12 8.03 -10.45
C GLU A 52 -5.98 8.49 -9.52
N PHE A 53 -5.62 7.69 -8.52
CA PHE A 53 -4.52 8.00 -7.61
C PHE A 53 -3.15 7.87 -8.30
N LYS A 54 -2.93 6.81 -9.08
CA LYS A 54 -1.69 6.65 -9.88
C LYS A 54 -1.50 7.82 -10.85
N ASP A 55 -2.56 8.24 -11.53
CA ASP A 55 -2.55 9.39 -12.45
C ASP A 55 -2.21 10.70 -11.69
N ARG A 56 -2.81 10.94 -10.51
CA ARG A 56 -2.50 12.11 -9.67
C ARG A 56 -1.05 12.13 -9.18
N ILE A 57 -0.48 10.97 -8.82
CA ILE A 57 0.93 10.87 -8.41
C ILE A 57 1.84 11.18 -9.59
N ALA A 58 1.56 10.60 -10.76
CA ALA A 58 2.34 10.84 -11.97
C ALA A 58 2.30 12.31 -12.39
N ASP A 59 1.13 12.93 -12.36
CA ASP A 59 0.96 14.36 -12.65
C ASP A 59 1.75 15.23 -11.66
N TYR A 60 1.68 14.93 -10.35
CA TYR A 60 2.38 15.68 -9.32
C TYR A 60 3.92 15.59 -9.42
N LEU A 61 4.44 14.46 -9.90
CA LEU A 61 5.88 14.21 -10.04
C LEU A 61 6.41 14.52 -11.44
N SER A 62 5.56 14.86 -12.40
CA SER A 62 5.93 15.02 -13.82
C SER A 62 7.11 15.96 -14.04
N ASP A 63 7.09 17.17 -13.46
CA ASP A 63 8.15 18.17 -13.63
C ASP A 63 9.52 17.67 -13.16
N ILE A 64 9.57 16.92 -12.06
CA ILE A 64 10.84 16.41 -11.52
C ILE A 64 11.31 15.15 -12.27
N ASP A 65 10.37 14.31 -12.67
CA ASP A 65 10.63 13.09 -13.46
C ASP A 65 11.18 13.45 -14.84
N ASP A 66 10.62 14.48 -15.49
CA ASP A 66 11.10 14.98 -16.77
C ASP A 66 12.53 15.54 -16.64
N ARG A 67 12.84 16.29 -15.58
CA ARG A 67 14.21 16.79 -15.33
C ARG A 67 15.21 15.67 -15.09
N ILE A 68 14.87 14.67 -14.30
CA ILE A 68 15.72 13.49 -14.06
C ILE A 68 15.99 12.78 -15.40
N LYS A 69 14.94 12.60 -16.20
CA LYS A 69 15.03 11.96 -17.51
C LYS A 69 15.91 12.75 -18.48
N GLU A 70 15.77 14.07 -18.55
CA GLU A 70 16.62 14.94 -19.37
C GLU A 70 18.11 14.77 -19.02
N TYR A 71 18.46 14.74 -17.73
CA TYR A 71 19.84 14.50 -17.30
C TYR A 71 20.34 13.09 -17.65
N GLN A 72 19.49 12.06 -17.51
CA GLN A 72 19.84 10.70 -17.92
C GLN A 72 20.05 10.59 -19.43
N GLU A 73 19.22 11.26 -20.24
CA GLU A 73 19.37 11.33 -21.70
C GLU A 73 20.67 12.04 -22.08
N GLN A 74 21.02 13.16 -21.43
CA GLN A 74 22.29 13.86 -21.64
C GLN A 74 23.51 12.95 -21.42
N LEU A 75 23.49 12.13 -20.35
CA LEU A 75 24.55 11.16 -20.04
C LEU A 75 24.65 10.06 -21.11
N ASN A 76 23.53 9.60 -21.65
CA ASN A 76 23.47 8.54 -22.66
C ASN A 76 23.88 9.04 -24.06
N GLU A 77 23.50 10.26 -24.41
CA GLU A 77 23.73 10.85 -25.74
C GLU A 77 25.13 11.46 -25.90
N THR A 78 25.88 11.62 -24.80
CA THR A 78 27.23 12.18 -24.82
C THR A 78 28.29 11.20 -24.30
N PRO A 79 28.68 10.16 -25.08
CA PRO A 79 29.61 9.12 -24.62
C PRO A 79 31.02 9.64 -24.23
N ASN A 80 31.42 10.79 -24.77
CA ASN A 80 32.74 11.42 -24.53
C ASN A 80 32.65 12.67 -23.62
N MET A 81 31.61 12.76 -22.78
CA MET A 81 31.45 13.85 -21.81
C MET A 81 32.68 13.96 -20.90
N HIS A 82 33.07 15.19 -20.55
CA HIS A 82 34.19 15.40 -19.65
C HIS A 82 33.87 14.80 -18.27
N PRO A 83 34.82 14.13 -17.58
CA PRO A 83 34.56 13.51 -16.28
C PRO A 83 33.91 14.44 -15.26
N ASP A 84 34.38 15.69 -15.16
CA ASP A 84 33.83 16.69 -14.22
C ASP A 84 32.36 17.07 -14.55
N GLU A 85 32.00 17.16 -15.83
CA GLU A 85 30.61 17.44 -16.24
C GLU A 85 29.71 16.24 -15.91
N LYS A 86 30.21 15.03 -16.13
CA LYS A 86 29.51 13.79 -15.80
C LYS A 86 29.28 13.65 -14.29
N GLU A 87 30.29 13.99 -13.48
CA GLU A 87 30.16 14.01 -12.02
C GLU A 87 29.10 15.02 -11.56
N GLN A 88 29.07 16.23 -12.16
CA GLN A 88 28.04 17.21 -11.84
C GLN A 88 26.63 16.70 -12.16
N ILE A 89 26.42 16.08 -13.32
CA ILE A 89 25.09 15.57 -13.69
C ILE A 89 24.65 14.45 -12.73
N TYR A 90 25.54 13.56 -12.31
CA TYR A 90 25.18 12.55 -11.31
C TYR A 90 24.80 13.19 -9.97
N ASN A 91 25.51 14.21 -9.52
CA ASN A 91 25.15 14.94 -8.30
C ASN A 91 23.78 15.62 -8.43
N ASP A 92 23.49 16.24 -9.58
CA ASP A 92 22.19 16.86 -9.87
C ASP A 92 21.06 15.81 -9.86
N ILE A 93 21.28 14.63 -10.46
CA ILE A 93 20.32 13.52 -10.43
C ILE A 93 20.07 13.06 -8.99
N ASP A 94 21.12 12.87 -8.19
CA ASP A 94 21.00 12.44 -6.79
C ASP A 94 20.25 13.46 -5.92
N GLU A 95 20.42 14.76 -6.19
CA GLU A 95 19.65 15.82 -5.52
C GLU A 95 18.17 15.81 -5.94
N LEU A 96 17.91 15.67 -7.25
CA LEU A 96 16.55 15.56 -7.77
C LEU A 96 15.84 14.31 -7.27
N GLN A 97 16.51 13.18 -7.14
CA GLN A 97 15.91 11.96 -6.60
C GLN A 97 15.46 12.15 -5.14
N LYS A 98 16.26 12.83 -4.31
CA LYS A 98 15.86 13.15 -2.93
C LYS A 98 14.67 14.09 -2.87
N ASP A 99 14.63 15.10 -3.73
CA ASP A 99 13.49 16.02 -3.82
C ASP A 99 12.24 15.28 -4.34
N ARG A 100 12.40 14.37 -5.30
CA ARG A 100 11.33 13.50 -5.81
C ARG A 100 10.76 12.61 -4.71
N ASP A 101 11.61 12.00 -3.88
CA ASP A 101 11.17 11.16 -2.77
C ASP A 101 10.36 11.98 -1.75
N GLN A 102 10.81 13.20 -1.43
CA GLN A 102 10.05 14.11 -0.57
C GLN A 102 8.70 14.49 -1.21
N LYS A 103 8.67 14.79 -2.51
CA LYS A 103 7.44 15.11 -3.25
C LYS A 103 6.48 13.92 -3.30
N LEU A 104 7.02 12.71 -3.42
CA LEU A 104 6.23 11.48 -3.38
C LEU A 104 5.58 11.30 -1.99
N GLU A 105 6.33 11.53 -0.91
CA GLU A 105 5.77 11.50 0.45
C GLU A 105 4.64 12.54 0.63
N GLU A 106 4.82 13.76 0.11
CA GLU A 106 3.80 14.81 0.14
C GLU A 106 2.50 14.38 -0.55
N VAL A 107 2.57 13.90 -1.80
CA VAL A 107 1.36 13.50 -2.55
C VAL A 107 0.71 12.23 -1.97
N LEU A 108 1.49 11.32 -1.40
CA LEU A 108 0.94 10.15 -0.71
C LEU A 108 0.21 10.55 0.59
N ASP A 109 0.72 11.51 1.36
CA ASP A 109 0.02 11.99 2.57
C ASP A 109 -1.28 12.73 2.21
N ASP A 110 -1.29 13.48 1.11
CA ASP A 110 -2.49 14.13 0.56
C ASP A 110 -3.54 13.09 0.13
N LEU A 111 -3.11 11.99 -0.49
CA LEU A 111 -3.98 10.89 -0.94
C LEU A 111 -4.43 9.96 0.19
N LEU A 112 -3.81 10.03 1.37
CA LEU A 112 -3.96 9.04 2.43
C LEU A 112 -5.42 8.79 2.81
N HIS A 113 -6.21 9.86 2.96
CA HIS A 113 -7.58 9.75 3.45
C HIS A 113 -8.48 9.00 2.46
N GLU A 114 -8.36 9.35 1.18
CA GLU A 114 -9.08 8.70 0.07
C GLU A 114 -8.63 7.25 -0.09
N ALA A 115 -7.32 6.99 -0.09
CA ALA A 115 -6.77 5.64 -0.27
C ALA A 115 -7.16 4.69 0.87
N PHE A 116 -7.13 5.15 2.13
CA PHE A 116 -7.55 4.36 3.27
C PHE A 116 -9.06 4.08 3.24
N ALA A 117 -9.86 5.06 2.80
CA ALA A 117 -11.29 4.87 2.59
C ALA A 117 -11.60 3.82 1.51
N VAL A 118 -10.86 3.83 0.39
CA VAL A 118 -10.99 2.79 -0.66
C VAL A 118 -10.71 1.40 -0.11
N MET A 119 -9.62 1.22 0.63
CA MET A 119 -9.28 -0.07 1.22
C MET A 119 -10.32 -0.52 2.27
N LYS A 120 -10.78 0.40 3.13
CA LYS A 120 -11.83 0.13 4.13
C LYS A 120 -13.16 -0.24 3.48
N GLU A 121 -13.56 0.47 2.42
CA GLU A 121 -14.78 0.18 1.65
C GLU A 121 -14.68 -1.14 0.91
N THR A 122 -13.51 -1.47 0.35
CA THR A 122 -13.25 -2.77 -0.28
C THR A 122 -13.41 -3.89 0.75
N ALA A 123 -12.81 -3.76 1.94
CA ALA A 123 -12.99 -4.71 3.03
C ALA A 123 -14.46 -4.87 3.45
N ARG A 124 -15.25 -3.79 3.48
CA ARG A 124 -16.70 -3.86 3.74
C ARG A 124 -17.43 -4.64 2.66
N ARG A 125 -17.15 -4.39 1.38
CA ARG A 125 -17.81 -5.09 0.26
C ARG A 125 -17.53 -6.59 0.28
N PHE A 126 -16.29 -6.98 0.54
CA PHE A 126 -15.92 -8.39 0.72
C PHE A 126 -16.60 -9.02 1.94
N LYS A 127 -16.95 -8.25 2.97
CA LYS A 127 -17.67 -8.76 4.15
C LYS A 127 -19.17 -8.93 3.91
N GLU A 128 -19.78 -8.02 3.15
CA GLU A 128 -21.24 -7.90 3.05
C GLU A 128 -21.83 -8.55 1.81
N GLN A 129 -21.04 -8.75 0.75
CA GLN A 129 -21.47 -9.37 -0.50
C GLN A 129 -21.17 -10.88 -0.49
N ASP A 130 -21.94 -11.66 -1.25
CA ASP A 130 -21.63 -13.09 -1.48
C ASP A 130 -20.42 -13.25 -2.41
N LYS A 131 -20.35 -12.40 -3.44
CA LYS A 131 -19.21 -12.21 -4.33
C LYS A 131 -19.12 -10.74 -4.70
N VAL A 132 -17.90 -10.25 -4.90
CA VAL A 132 -17.67 -8.90 -5.40
C VAL A 132 -17.56 -8.95 -6.92
N GLU A 133 -18.59 -8.46 -7.61
CA GLU A 133 -18.66 -8.44 -9.08
C GLU A 133 -18.10 -7.13 -9.64
N ALA A 134 -17.27 -7.19 -10.67
CA ALA A 134 -16.83 -6.04 -11.44
C ALA A 134 -16.70 -6.37 -12.93
N THR A 135 -16.47 -5.35 -13.75
CA THR A 135 -16.04 -5.53 -15.14
C THR A 135 -14.59 -6.03 -15.14
N ALA A 136 -14.35 -7.12 -15.87
CA ALA A 136 -13.07 -7.80 -15.91
C ALA A 136 -12.04 -7.00 -16.73
N ASN A 137 -10.96 -6.58 -16.08
CA ASN A 137 -9.80 -5.92 -16.70
C ASN A 137 -8.70 -6.94 -17.08
N ASP A 138 -7.58 -6.45 -17.59
CA ASP A 138 -6.48 -7.32 -18.05
C ASP A 138 -5.81 -8.07 -16.89
N LEU A 139 -5.62 -7.42 -15.74
CA LEU A 139 -5.06 -8.07 -14.55
C LEU A 139 -5.96 -9.22 -14.06
N ASP A 140 -7.27 -9.03 -14.03
CA ASP A 140 -8.21 -10.08 -13.62
C ASP A 140 -8.07 -11.32 -14.52
N ARG A 141 -7.86 -11.11 -15.82
CA ARG A 141 -7.72 -12.18 -16.82
C ARG A 141 -6.37 -12.89 -16.70
N GLU A 142 -5.33 -12.16 -16.34
CA GLU A 142 -4.00 -12.70 -16.07
C GLU A 142 -3.98 -13.54 -14.79
N LEU A 143 -4.66 -13.08 -13.73
CA LEU A 143 -4.68 -13.73 -12.43
C LEU A 143 -5.63 -14.94 -12.38
N ALA A 144 -6.79 -14.87 -13.03
CA ALA A 144 -7.84 -15.89 -12.92
C ALA A 144 -7.38 -17.36 -13.15
N PRO A 145 -6.47 -17.67 -14.09
CA PRO A 145 -5.96 -19.04 -14.25
C PRO A 145 -5.24 -19.61 -13.02
N ASN A 146 -4.68 -18.75 -12.18
CA ASN A 146 -3.85 -19.12 -11.03
C ASN A 146 -4.48 -18.72 -9.68
N ARG A 147 -5.70 -18.18 -9.68
CA ARG A 147 -6.41 -17.71 -8.49
C ARG A 147 -7.78 -18.37 -8.40
N ASP A 148 -7.90 -19.34 -7.49
CA ASP A 148 -9.14 -20.10 -7.31
C ASP A 148 -10.34 -19.23 -6.87
N HIS A 149 -10.08 -18.08 -6.26
CA HIS A 149 -11.11 -17.12 -5.81
C HIS A 149 -11.59 -16.16 -6.90
N LEU A 150 -11.03 -16.21 -8.11
CA LEU A 150 -11.45 -15.39 -9.26
C LEU A 150 -12.19 -16.26 -10.27
N THR A 151 -13.37 -15.80 -10.68
CA THR A 151 -14.10 -16.40 -11.81
C THR A 151 -14.39 -15.35 -12.87
N ILE A 152 -13.98 -15.61 -14.11
CA ILE A 152 -14.32 -14.79 -15.28
C ILE A 152 -15.53 -15.40 -16.01
N LYS A 153 -16.58 -14.60 -16.25
CA LYS A 153 -17.71 -14.97 -17.12
C LYS A 153 -18.02 -13.84 -18.09
N GLY A 154 -17.64 -14.01 -19.34
CA GLY A 154 -17.78 -12.96 -20.36
C GLY A 154 -16.92 -11.74 -20.02
N ASP A 155 -17.55 -10.58 -19.90
CA ASP A 155 -16.95 -9.30 -19.55
C ASP A 155 -16.90 -9.04 -18.03
N LYS A 156 -17.38 -9.96 -17.19
CA LYS A 156 -17.40 -9.83 -15.73
C LYS A 156 -16.37 -10.70 -15.02
N VAL A 157 -15.86 -10.18 -13.91
CA VAL A 157 -15.08 -10.90 -12.90
C VAL A 157 -15.90 -11.00 -11.62
N TYR A 158 -15.79 -12.13 -10.94
CA TYR A 158 -16.37 -12.38 -9.64
C TYR A 158 -15.25 -12.77 -8.68
N TYR A 159 -15.05 -11.96 -7.65
CA TYR A 159 -14.18 -12.28 -6.53
C TYR A 159 -14.99 -12.97 -5.44
N ASP A 160 -14.57 -14.16 -5.05
CA ASP A 160 -15.14 -14.87 -3.91
C ASP A 160 -14.76 -14.18 -2.60
N THR A 161 -15.69 -14.16 -1.65
CA THR A 161 -15.45 -13.61 -0.30
C THR A 161 -14.93 -14.67 0.68
N ARG A 162 -14.72 -15.89 0.19
CA ARG A 162 -14.12 -17.01 0.91
C ARG A 162 -13.07 -17.72 0.05
N TRP A 163 -11.89 -17.99 0.60
CA TRP A 163 -10.78 -18.61 -0.13
C TRP A 163 -9.78 -19.32 0.79
N ASP A 164 -8.92 -20.15 0.21
CA ASP A 164 -7.79 -20.78 0.93
C ASP A 164 -6.62 -19.81 1.06
N ALA A 165 -6.24 -19.50 2.31
CA ALA A 165 -5.01 -18.80 2.64
C ALA A 165 -4.02 -19.77 3.31
N ALA A 166 -3.26 -20.49 2.47
CA ALA A 166 -2.21 -21.41 2.88
C ALA A 166 -2.73 -22.56 3.78
N GLY A 167 -3.82 -23.20 3.34
CA GLY A 167 -4.47 -24.31 4.06
C GLY A 167 -5.50 -23.86 5.10
N ILE A 168 -5.71 -22.55 5.26
CA ILE A 168 -6.73 -21.97 6.14
C ILE A 168 -7.85 -21.44 5.26
N ASP A 169 -9.04 -21.98 5.45
CA ASP A 169 -10.25 -21.46 4.83
C ASP A 169 -10.67 -20.14 5.49
N ILE A 170 -10.51 -19.04 4.74
CA ILE A 170 -10.84 -17.69 5.16
C ILE A 170 -12.22 -17.35 4.64
N ASN A 171 -13.10 -16.88 5.52
CA ASN A 171 -14.30 -16.15 5.15
C ASN A 171 -14.10 -14.69 5.57
N TRP A 172 -14.01 -13.77 4.61
CA TRP A 172 -13.75 -12.37 4.90
C TRP A 172 -14.91 -11.76 5.67
N ASN A 173 -14.65 -11.35 6.92
CA ASN A 173 -15.69 -10.82 7.80
C ASN A 173 -15.26 -9.54 8.54
N MET A 174 -14.22 -8.87 8.03
CA MET A 174 -13.54 -7.76 8.70
C MET A 174 -13.77 -6.42 7.99
N VAL A 175 -13.84 -5.34 8.78
CA VAL A 175 -13.81 -3.94 8.32
C VAL A 175 -12.94 -3.19 9.31
N HIS A 176 -12.10 -2.26 8.84
CA HIS A 176 -11.19 -1.53 9.69
C HIS A 176 -11.92 -0.69 10.74
N PHE A 177 -11.53 -0.84 12.00
CA PHE A 177 -11.90 0.08 13.08
C PHE A 177 -11.07 1.36 13.02
N ASP A 178 -11.57 2.42 13.64
CA ASP A 178 -10.89 3.73 13.68
C ASP A 178 -9.47 3.66 14.28
N VAL A 179 -9.29 2.85 15.31
CA VAL A 179 -7.95 2.60 15.91
C VAL A 179 -7.00 1.90 14.94
N GLN A 180 -7.52 1.13 13.99
CA GLN A 180 -6.72 0.49 12.95
C GLN A 180 -6.34 1.48 11.85
N LEU A 181 -7.19 2.47 11.54
CA LEU A 181 -6.85 3.59 10.66
C LEU A 181 -5.69 4.41 11.24
N ILE A 182 -5.72 4.68 12.54
CA ILE A 182 -4.60 5.30 13.27
C ILE A 182 -3.34 4.46 13.12
N GLY A 183 -3.43 3.14 13.34
CA GLY A 183 -2.30 2.23 13.18
C GLY A 183 -1.70 2.28 11.77
N GLY A 184 -2.54 2.34 10.73
CA GLY A 184 -2.10 2.48 9.34
C GLY A 184 -1.38 3.81 9.08
N MET A 185 -1.91 4.93 9.60
CA MET A 185 -1.27 6.25 9.47
C MET A 185 0.10 6.29 10.16
N VAL A 186 0.21 5.69 11.35
CA VAL A 186 1.48 5.60 12.07
C VAL A 186 2.52 4.80 11.27
N LEU A 187 2.13 3.70 10.63
CA LEU A 187 3.01 2.91 9.79
C LEU A 187 3.45 3.68 8.53
N HIS A 188 2.53 4.40 7.87
CA HIS A 188 2.87 5.23 6.71
C HIS A 188 3.87 6.35 7.07
N GLN A 189 3.76 6.92 8.27
CA GLN A 189 4.72 7.91 8.80
C GLN A 189 6.11 7.34 9.15
N GLY A 190 6.41 6.08 8.80
CA GLY A 190 7.68 5.42 9.10
C GLY A 190 7.87 5.13 10.59
N ARG A 191 6.79 5.04 11.38
CA ARG A 191 6.83 4.80 12.83
C ARG A 191 6.32 3.41 13.19
N ILE A 192 6.63 3.00 14.41
CA ILE A 192 6.16 1.72 14.97
C ILE A 192 4.75 1.91 15.54
N SER A 193 3.78 1.17 15.01
CA SER A 193 2.44 1.06 15.59
C SER A 193 2.39 -0.09 16.59
N GLU A 194 2.40 0.23 17.89
CA GLU A 194 2.22 -0.77 18.94
C GLU A 194 0.73 -1.12 19.10
N MET A 195 0.37 -2.36 18.78
CA MET A 195 -1.00 -2.87 18.89
C MET A 195 -1.02 -4.18 19.65
N ALA A 196 -2.00 -4.38 20.52
CA ALA A 196 -2.16 -5.63 21.26
C ALA A 196 -2.47 -6.82 20.33
N THR A 197 -2.26 -8.04 20.81
CA THR A 197 -2.67 -9.25 20.07
C THR A 197 -4.19 -9.28 19.96
N GLY A 198 -4.71 -9.53 18.76
CA GLY A 198 -6.15 -9.49 18.48
C GLY A 198 -6.64 -8.18 17.85
N GLU A 199 -5.85 -7.10 17.87
CA GLU A 199 -6.21 -5.80 17.28
C GLU A 199 -6.16 -5.76 15.74
N GLY A 200 -5.98 -6.90 15.06
CA GLY A 200 -6.01 -6.99 13.60
C GLY A 200 -4.80 -6.42 12.87
N LYS A 201 -3.58 -6.67 13.37
CA LYS A 201 -2.32 -6.18 12.75
C LYS A 201 -2.18 -6.51 11.25
N THR A 202 -2.57 -7.73 10.85
CA THR A 202 -2.55 -8.15 9.43
C THR A 202 -3.54 -7.37 8.56
N LEU A 203 -4.68 -6.95 9.13
CA LEU A 203 -5.64 -6.08 8.43
C LEU A 203 -5.11 -4.64 8.37
N VAL A 204 -4.54 -4.14 9.46
CA VAL A 204 -3.95 -2.79 9.53
C VAL A 204 -2.90 -2.58 8.46
N SER A 205 -2.04 -3.58 8.18
CA SER A 205 -0.99 -3.45 7.18
C SER A 205 -1.52 -3.22 5.75
N THR A 206 -2.78 -3.57 5.46
CA THR A 206 -3.38 -3.33 4.13
C THR A 206 -3.51 -1.87 3.77
N LEU A 207 -3.69 -0.99 4.76
CA LEU A 207 -3.87 0.45 4.55
C LEU A 207 -2.59 1.11 4.01
N PRO A 208 -1.45 1.09 4.75
CA PRO A 208 -0.22 1.70 4.24
C PRO A 208 0.36 0.89 3.08
N ALA A 209 0.17 -0.42 3.01
CA ALA A 209 0.67 -1.20 1.87
C ALA A 209 -0.02 -0.79 0.56
N TYR A 210 -1.35 -0.65 0.58
CA TYR A 210 -2.10 -0.15 -0.58
C TYR A 210 -1.67 1.27 -0.96
N LEU A 211 -1.62 2.21 0.00
CA LEU A 211 -1.22 3.58 -0.27
C LEU A 211 0.16 3.67 -0.91
N ASN A 212 1.18 3.03 -0.32
CA ASN A 212 2.55 3.12 -0.83
C ASN A 212 2.74 2.34 -2.15
N ALA A 213 1.97 1.28 -2.38
CA ALA A 213 1.97 0.55 -3.66
C ALA A 213 1.52 1.42 -4.84
N LEU A 214 0.74 2.49 -4.61
CA LEU A 214 0.34 3.44 -5.65
C LEU A 214 1.53 4.15 -6.30
N SER A 215 2.68 4.21 -5.62
CA SER A 215 3.91 4.79 -6.19
C SER A 215 4.54 3.96 -7.32
N GLY A 216 4.20 2.67 -7.42
CA GLY A 216 4.85 1.74 -8.35
C GLY A 216 6.29 1.37 -7.99
N LEU A 217 6.76 1.71 -6.77
CA LEU A 217 8.12 1.41 -6.30
C LEU A 217 8.24 0.11 -5.49
N GLY A 218 7.12 -0.62 -5.33
CA GLY A 218 7.05 -1.86 -4.56
C GLY A 218 6.91 -1.65 -3.05
N VAL A 219 6.22 -2.57 -2.37
CA VAL A 219 6.09 -2.61 -0.91
C VAL A 219 6.48 -3.98 -0.39
N HIS A 220 7.46 -4.02 0.51
CA HIS A 220 7.92 -5.26 1.12
C HIS A 220 7.28 -5.48 2.49
N ILE A 221 6.45 -6.51 2.64
CA ILE A 221 5.85 -6.90 3.91
C ILE A 221 6.62 -8.07 4.51
N ILE A 222 7.40 -7.78 5.55
CA ILE A 222 8.27 -8.75 6.20
C ILE A 222 7.57 -9.39 7.39
N THR A 223 7.60 -10.72 7.43
CA THR A 223 7.06 -11.54 8.53
C THR A 223 8.18 -12.38 9.17
N VAL A 224 7.86 -13.05 10.27
CA VAL A 224 8.86 -13.82 11.05
C VAL A 224 9.11 -15.23 10.51
N ASN A 225 8.28 -15.75 9.61
CA ASN A 225 8.45 -17.07 9.00
C ASN A 225 7.65 -17.22 7.70
N ASP A 226 8.03 -18.21 6.89
CA ASP A 226 7.49 -18.43 5.54
C ASP A 226 5.99 -18.70 5.56
N PHE A 227 5.50 -19.38 6.61
CA PHE A 227 4.08 -19.69 6.74
C PHE A 227 3.25 -18.41 6.88
N LEU A 228 3.68 -17.47 7.73
CA LEU A 228 3.00 -16.19 7.90
C LEU A 228 3.09 -15.33 6.64
N ALA A 229 4.24 -15.31 5.96
CA ALA A 229 4.40 -14.60 4.68
C ALA A 229 3.40 -15.12 3.63
N LYS A 230 3.38 -16.44 3.40
CA LYS A 230 2.48 -17.09 2.44
C LYS A 230 1.01 -16.93 2.82
N ARG A 231 0.68 -17.09 4.10
CA ARG A 231 -0.68 -16.94 4.60
C ARG A 231 -1.16 -15.50 4.40
N ASP A 232 -0.38 -14.51 4.82
CA ASP A 232 -0.82 -13.11 4.81
C ASP A 232 -0.88 -12.55 3.37
N ALA A 233 0.01 -12.99 2.49
CA ALA A 233 -0.06 -12.70 1.06
C ALA A 233 -1.37 -13.21 0.45
N LYS A 234 -1.72 -14.48 0.69
CA LYS A 234 -2.99 -15.06 0.21
C LYS A 234 -4.21 -14.50 0.91
N TRP A 235 -4.10 -14.15 2.19
CA TRP A 235 -5.20 -13.61 2.97
C TRP A 235 -5.57 -12.22 2.44
N ASN A 236 -4.62 -11.29 2.35
CA ASN A 236 -4.95 -9.93 1.91
C ASN A 236 -5.00 -9.77 0.39
N GLY A 237 -4.42 -10.70 -0.35
CA GLY A 237 -4.27 -10.65 -1.80
C GLY A 237 -5.54 -10.28 -2.57
N PRO A 238 -6.70 -10.92 -2.32
CA PRO A 238 -7.93 -10.62 -3.04
C PRO A 238 -8.38 -9.14 -2.94
N LEU A 239 -8.10 -8.47 -1.81
CA LEU A 239 -8.41 -7.03 -1.68
C LEU A 239 -7.52 -6.17 -2.56
N TYR A 240 -6.21 -6.45 -2.59
CA TYR A 240 -5.26 -5.74 -3.42
C TYR A 240 -5.53 -5.99 -4.91
N GLU A 241 -5.70 -7.26 -5.29
CA GLU A 241 -5.94 -7.68 -6.67
C GLU A 241 -7.24 -7.09 -7.21
N PHE A 242 -8.30 -7.04 -6.39
CA PHE A 242 -9.54 -6.35 -6.76
C PHE A 242 -9.30 -4.86 -7.06
N LEU A 243 -8.45 -4.21 -6.28
CA LEU A 243 -8.04 -2.81 -6.49
C LEU A 243 -6.98 -2.65 -7.59
N GLY A 244 -6.61 -3.70 -8.33
CA GLY A 244 -5.62 -3.57 -9.40
C GLY A 244 -4.18 -3.45 -8.90
N ILE A 245 -3.91 -3.87 -7.66
CA ILE A 245 -2.58 -3.94 -7.05
C ILE A 245 -2.14 -5.40 -7.05
N THR A 246 -0.97 -5.67 -7.62
CA THR A 246 -0.45 -7.03 -7.70
C THR A 246 0.27 -7.45 -6.42
N VAL A 247 0.26 -8.75 -6.13
CA VAL A 247 0.78 -9.27 -4.86
C VAL A 247 1.37 -10.67 -5.03
N ASP A 248 2.54 -10.89 -4.44
CA ASP A 248 3.17 -12.20 -4.38
C ASP A 248 4.00 -12.41 -3.10
N CYS A 249 4.55 -13.62 -2.94
CA CYS A 249 5.39 -14.02 -1.82
C CYS A 249 6.63 -14.75 -2.32
N ILE A 250 7.81 -14.21 -2.00
CA ILE A 250 9.10 -14.76 -2.47
C ILE A 250 9.37 -16.17 -1.98
N GLU A 251 8.71 -16.57 -0.90
CA GLU A 251 8.85 -17.89 -0.27
C GLU A 251 8.25 -19.03 -1.10
N TYR A 252 7.54 -18.72 -2.20
CA TYR A 252 7.11 -19.73 -3.17
C TYR A 252 8.24 -20.19 -4.09
N TYR A 253 9.32 -19.41 -4.18
CA TYR A 253 10.30 -19.54 -5.25
C TYR A 253 11.71 -19.78 -4.71
N GLN A 254 12.54 -20.43 -5.52
CA GLN A 254 13.94 -20.63 -5.20
C GLN A 254 14.70 -19.27 -5.22
N PRO A 255 15.66 -19.05 -4.31
CA PRO A 255 16.53 -17.88 -4.38
C PRO A 255 17.21 -17.74 -5.75
N ASN A 256 17.29 -16.50 -6.27
CA ASN A 256 17.86 -16.16 -7.58
C ASN A 256 17.16 -16.78 -8.80
N SER A 257 15.96 -17.34 -8.65
CA SER A 257 15.17 -17.81 -9.79
C SER A 257 14.51 -16.65 -10.55
N PRO A 258 14.21 -16.81 -11.86
CA PRO A 258 13.41 -15.86 -12.62
C PRO A 258 12.07 -15.55 -11.94
N ASP A 259 11.34 -16.57 -11.49
CA ASP A 259 10.05 -16.41 -10.83
C ASP A 259 10.14 -15.56 -9.55
N ARG A 260 11.23 -15.69 -8.78
CA ARG A 260 11.45 -14.83 -7.61
C ARG A 260 11.72 -13.38 -7.99
N LYS A 261 12.39 -13.14 -9.13
CA LYS A 261 12.58 -11.78 -9.67
C LYS A 261 11.23 -11.17 -10.06
N GLU A 262 10.37 -11.95 -10.72
CA GLU A 262 9.00 -11.54 -11.08
C GLU A 262 8.15 -11.24 -9.83
N ALA A 263 8.35 -12.00 -8.73
CA ALA A 263 7.69 -11.72 -7.46
C ALA A 263 8.10 -10.38 -6.82
N TYR A 264 9.37 -9.96 -6.97
CA TYR A 264 9.82 -8.63 -6.54
C TYR A 264 9.35 -7.50 -7.46
N GLU A 265 8.94 -7.80 -8.70
CA GLU A 265 8.38 -6.83 -9.64
C GLU A 265 6.89 -6.55 -9.38
N GLN A 266 6.26 -7.26 -8.44
CA GLN A 266 4.88 -7.00 -8.01
C GLN A 266 4.77 -5.74 -7.14
N ASP A 267 3.60 -5.11 -7.15
CA ASP A 267 3.36 -3.90 -6.35
C ASP A 267 3.54 -4.15 -4.83
N ILE A 268 3.16 -5.34 -4.34
CA ILE A 268 3.34 -5.77 -2.95
C ILE A 268 3.98 -7.16 -2.91
N VAL A 269 5.06 -7.29 -2.15
CA VAL A 269 5.75 -8.57 -1.97
C VAL A 269 5.87 -8.94 -0.49
N TYR A 270 5.45 -10.14 -0.16
CA TYR A 270 5.63 -10.73 1.17
C TYR A 270 6.90 -11.56 1.24
N GLY A 271 7.54 -11.58 2.41
CA GLY A 271 8.72 -12.40 2.65
C GLY A 271 9.10 -12.50 4.12
N THR A 272 10.22 -13.15 4.38
CA THR A 272 10.86 -13.18 5.71
C THR A 272 12.07 -12.24 5.77
N ASN A 273 12.59 -12.01 6.97
CA ASN A 273 13.76 -11.14 7.18
C ASN A 273 15.11 -11.80 6.85
N ASN A 274 15.13 -13.12 6.68
CA ASN A 274 16.34 -13.87 6.36
C ASN A 274 16.63 -13.90 4.85
N GLU A 275 15.67 -13.45 4.05
CA GLU A 275 15.57 -13.64 2.60
C GLU A 275 15.77 -12.35 1.80
#